data_AF-A0A7Y6TTL2-F1
#
_entry.id   AF-A0A7Y6TTL2-F1
#
_cell.length_a   1.000
_cell.length_b   1.000
_cell.length_c   1.000
_cell.angle_alpha   90.00
_cell.angle_beta   90.00
_cell.angle_gamma   90.00
#
_symmetry.space_group_name_H-M   'P 1'
#
loop_
_entity.id
_entity.type
_entity.pdbx_description
1 polymer ?
#
loop_
_entity_poly.entity_id
_entity_poly.type
_entity_poly.pdbx_seq_one_letter_code
_entity_poly.pdbx_strand_id
1 'polypeptide(L)'
;MMNFAEALRACTADGKAIQRQGWNGKGQFVWFVPAGNYPARMEVIKDHFPDNLVPYGSYYALKNAQGSVVPWVPSQGDMHADDWQVTHVSTCAQSEAEVNSPEKVVVNSSLSEDYARAQERQHLADLISQLCGSLRNVTNGNTAKELNDIILKLTAKLNAII
;
A
#
# COMPACT_ATOMS: atom_id res chain seq x y z
N MET A 1 -17.90 14.32 -0.80
CA MET A 1 -16.64 13.61 -0.47
C MET A 1 -16.05 14.27 0.76
N MET A 2 -15.16 13.57 1.45
CA MET A 2 -14.55 14.03 2.71
C MET A 2 -13.15 14.57 2.44
N ASN A 3 -12.67 15.46 3.30
CA ASN A 3 -11.25 15.80 3.36
C ASN A 3 -10.45 14.71 4.11
N PHE A 4 -9.12 14.82 4.05
CA PHE A 4 -8.21 13.88 4.70
C PHE A 4 -8.47 13.68 6.21
N ALA A 5 -8.69 14.76 6.96
CA ALA A 5 -8.89 14.69 8.41
C ALA A 5 -10.22 14.00 8.77
N GLU A 6 -11.28 14.31 8.04
CA GLU A 6 -12.59 13.66 8.19
C GLU A 6 -12.51 12.15 7.88
N ALA A 7 -11.78 11.80 6.82
CA ALA A 7 -11.56 10.41 6.44
C ALA A 7 -10.80 9.63 7.53
N LEU A 8 -9.70 10.20 8.06
CA LEU A 8 -8.96 9.59 9.17
C LEU A 8 -9.84 9.43 10.42
N ARG A 9 -10.68 10.42 10.74
CA ARG A 9 -11.63 10.31 11.87
C ARG A 9 -12.60 9.15 11.66
N ALA A 10 -13.20 9.03 10.48
CA ALA A 10 -14.09 7.91 10.15
C ALA A 10 -13.38 6.55 10.23
N CYS A 11 -12.10 6.51 9.85
CA CYS A 11 -11.28 5.32 9.91
C CYS A 11 -11.02 4.86 11.35
N THR A 12 -10.58 5.78 12.22
CA THR A 12 -10.11 5.47 13.57
C THR A 12 -11.21 5.40 14.60
N ALA A 13 -12.20 6.31 14.53
CA ALA A 13 -13.30 6.34 15.50
C ALA A 13 -14.40 5.35 15.14
N ASP A 14 -14.74 5.28 13.84
CA ASP A 14 -15.92 4.54 13.38
C ASP A 14 -15.54 3.16 12.78
N GLY A 15 -14.25 2.81 12.79
CA GLY A 15 -13.70 1.53 12.28
C GLY A 15 -13.92 1.33 10.79
N LYS A 16 -14.12 2.41 10.02
CA LYS A 16 -14.46 2.34 8.60
C LYS A 16 -13.21 2.16 7.75
N ALA A 17 -13.36 1.50 6.61
CA ALA A 17 -12.38 1.57 5.55
C ALA A 17 -12.61 2.82 4.70
N ILE A 18 -11.55 3.52 4.32
CA ILE A 18 -11.58 4.73 3.50
C ILE A 18 -10.82 4.52 2.20
N GLN A 19 -11.24 5.20 1.14
CA GLN A 19 -10.56 5.19 -0.15
C GLN A 19 -10.66 6.56 -0.80
N ARG A 20 -9.74 6.83 -1.74
CA ARG A 20 -9.83 7.99 -2.62
C ARG A 20 -10.45 7.63 -3.95
N GLN A 21 -11.23 8.54 -4.52
CA GLN A 21 -11.74 8.40 -5.88
C GLN A 21 -10.60 8.47 -6.92
N GLY A 22 -9.63 9.34 -6.71
CA GLY A 22 -8.53 9.64 -7.62
C GLY A 22 -7.32 8.71 -7.50
N TRP A 23 -7.40 7.64 -6.71
CA TRP A 23 -6.32 6.66 -6.65
C TRP A 23 -6.18 5.86 -7.95
N ASN A 24 -4.94 5.56 -8.30
CA ASN A 24 -4.58 4.84 -9.51
C ASN A 24 -4.84 3.33 -9.33
N GLY A 25 -6.09 2.91 -9.45
CA GLY A 25 -6.47 1.50 -9.39
C GLY A 25 -7.68 1.24 -8.50
N LYS A 26 -8.52 0.30 -8.91
CA LYS A 26 -9.77 -0.04 -8.22
C LYS A 26 -9.50 -0.90 -6.98
N GLY A 27 -10.35 -0.77 -5.97
CA GLY A 27 -10.36 -1.67 -4.81
C GLY A 27 -9.22 -1.43 -3.81
N GLN A 28 -8.61 -0.24 -3.87
CA GLN A 28 -7.66 0.24 -2.87
C GLN A 28 -8.42 0.84 -1.70
N PHE A 29 -7.98 0.55 -0.48
CA PHE A 29 -8.55 1.16 0.72
C PHE A 29 -7.59 1.11 1.89
N VAL A 30 -7.79 2.04 2.82
CA VAL A 30 -7.09 2.15 4.08
C VAL A 30 -8.03 1.82 5.23
N TRP A 31 -7.52 1.16 6.26
CA TRP A 31 -8.23 0.97 7.52
C TRP A 31 -7.28 1.09 8.71
N PHE A 32 -7.85 1.30 9.90
CA PHE A 32 -7.11 1.38 11.15
C PHE A 32 -6.90 -0.02 11.75
N VAL A 33 -5.65 -0.33 12.11
CA VAL A 33 -5.28 -1.53 12.85
C VAL A 33 -4.99 -1.12 14.30
N PRO A 34 -5.80 -1.57 15.27
CA PRO A 34 -5.55 -1.25 16.68
C PRO A 34 -4.26 -1.92 17.17
N ALA A 35 -3.67 -1.34 18.21
CA ALA A 35 -2.53 -1.93 18.90
C ALA A 35 -2.92 -3.32 19.45
N GLY A 36 -1.98 -4.26 19.46
CA GLY A 36 -2.27 -5.62 19.89
C GLY A 36 -1.02 -6.47 20.02
N ASN A 37 -1.21 -7.65 20.61
CA ASN A 37 -0.16 -8.65 20.78
C ASN A 37 -0.41 -9.78 19.79
N TYR A 38 0.61 -10.12 18.99
CA TYR A 38 0.49 -11.15 17.97
C TYR A 38 1.66 -12.13 18.07
N PRO A 39 1.45 -13.42 17.75
CA PRO A 39 2.55 -14.39 17.73
C PRO A 39 3.69 -13.95 16.81
N ALA A 40 4.93 -14.11 17.26
CA ALA A 40 6.11 -13.82 16.47
C ALA A 40 6.12 -14.63 15.17
N ARG A 41 6.19 -13.93 14.03
CA ARG A 41 6.19 -14.57 12.70
C ARG A 41 7.58 -14.73 12.10
N MET A 42 8.57 -13.98 12.58
CA MET A 42 9.93 -13.94 12.04
C MET A 42 10.92 -14.47 13.07
N GLU A 43 11.90 -15.26 12.64
CA GLU A 43 12.94 -15.81 13.54
C GLU A 43 13.66 -14.71 14.33
N VAL A 44 13.91 -13.55 13.72
CA VAL A 44 14.61 -12.42 14.36
C VAL A 44 13.92 -11.88 15.62
N ILE A 45 12.61 -12.07 15.74
CA ILE A 45 11.82 -11.55 16.87
C ILE A 45 11.29 -12.67 17.78
N LYS A 46 11.60 -13.94 17.46
CA LYS A 46 11.23 -15.06 18.33
C LYS A 46 11.98 -14.98 19.65
N ASP A 47 11.29 -15.37 20.72
CA ASP A 47 11.80 -15.41 22.09
C ASP A 47 12.26 -14.04 22.64
N HIS A 48 12.00 -12.94 21.91
CA HIS A 48 12.34 -11.59 22.33
C HIS A 48 11.33 -11.02 23.34
N PHE A 49 10.09 -11.52 23.31
CA PHE A 49 9.00 -11.11 24.20
C PHE A 49 8.41 -12.31 24.96
N PRO A 50 7.84 -12.08 26.16
CA PRO A 50 7.11 -13.11 26.89
C PRO A 50 6.07 -13.80 26.02
N ASP A 51 5.93 -15.12 26.20
CA ASP A 51 4.97 -15.97 25.47
C ASP A 51 5.10 -15.90 23.94
N ASN A 52 6.23 -15.39 23.43
CA ASN A 52 6.49 -15.14 22.02
C ASN A 52 5.42 -14.26 21.34
N LEU A 53 4.82 -13.35 22.13
CA LEU A 53 3.83 -12.38 21.69
C LEU A 53 4.48 -11.02 21.49
N VAL A 54 4.52 -10.57 20.25
CA VAL A 54 5.10 -9.28 19.87
C VAL A 54 4.06 -8.17 20.07
N PRO A 55 4.36 -7.13 20.87
CA PRO A 55 3.48 -5.99 21.07
C PRO A 55 3.61 -5.01 19.89
N TYR A 56 2.64 -5.03 18.98
CA TYR A 56 2.58 -4.09 17.86
C TYR A 56 1.78 -2.84 18.24
N GLY A 57 2.33 -1.66 17.94
CA GLY A 57 1.60 -0.40 18.01
C GLY A 57 0.49 -0.32 16.96
N SER A 58 -0.45 0.60 17.14
CA SER A 58 -1.50 0.86 16.15
C SER A 58 -0.95 1.55 14.91
N TYR A 59 -1.51 1.25 13.75
CA TYR A 59 -1.14 1.87 12.47
C TYR A 59 -2.31 1.85 11.48
N TYR A 60 -2.15 2.53 10.36
CA TYR A 60 -3.09 2.41 9.24
C TYR A 60 -2.51 1.45 8.20
N ALA A 61 -3.31 0.50 7.74
CA ALA A 61 -2.93 -0.42 6.68
C ALA A 61 -3.58 0.01 5.36
N LEU A 62 -2.88 -0.19 4.25
CA LEU A 62 -3.37 0.00 2.89
C LEU A 62 -3.42 -1.35 2.19
N LYS A 63 -4.57 -1.69 1.62
CA LYS A 63 -4.65 -2.70 0.56
C LYS A 63 -4.43 -1.99 -0.77
N ASN A 64 -3.34 -2.31 -1.46
CA ASN A 64 -3.00 -1.68 -2.74
C ASN A 64 -3.80 -2.28 -3.91
N ALA A 65 -3.61 -1.72 -5.11
CA ALA A 65 -4.32 -2.14 -6.31
C ALA A 65 -3.96 -3.59 -6.73
N GLN A 66 -2.80 -4.08 -6.31
CA GLN A 66 -2.30 -5.42 -6.55
C GLN A 66 -2.83 -6.45 -5.52
N GLY A 67 -3.55 -5.98 -4.50
CA GLY A 67 -4.15 -6.82 -3.46
C GLY A 67 -3.25 -7.09 -2.25
N SER A 68 -2.02 -6.58 -2.23
CA SER A 68 -1.12 -6.69 -1.09
C SER A 68 -1.48 -5.68 0.01
N VAL A 69 -1.20 -6.05 1.26
CA VAL A 69 -1.38 -5.19 2.43
C VAL A 69 -0.04 -4.65 2.89
N VAL A 70 0.06 -3.34 3.05
CA VAL A 70 1.26 -2.64 3.53
C VAL A 70 0.90 -1.60 4.59
N PRO A 71 1.82 -1.22 5.49
CA PRO A 71 1.64 -0.02 6.30
C PRO A 71 1.44 1.19 5.39
N TRP A 72 0.39 1.96 5.65
CA TRP A 72 0.09 3.14 4.86
C TRP A 72 0.88 4.35 5.35
N VAL A 73 1.61 4.97 4.42
CA VAL A 73 2.25 6.27 4.63
C VAL A 73 1.55 7.26 3.70
N PRO A 74 0.72 8.19 4.23
CA PRO A 74 0.01 9.14 3.38
C PRO A 74 1.01 10.06 2.66
N SER A 75 0.85 10.17 1.35
CA SER A 75 1.62 11.13 0.55
C SER A 75 1.11 12.56 0.76
N GLN A 76 1.88 13.55 0.32
CA GLN A 76 1.40 14.95 0.27
C GLN A 76 0.10 15.08 -0.56
N GLY A 77 -0.04 14.28 -1.62
CA GLY A 77 -1.24 14.24 -2.43
C GLY A 77 -2.44 13.65 -1.69
N ASP A 78 -2.24 12.71 -0.76
CA ASP A 78 -3.30 12.15 0.07
C ASP A 78 -3.77 13.16 1.13
N MET A 79 -2.84 13.88 1.73
CA MET A 79 -3.13 14.88 2.76
C MET A 79 -3.90 16.10 2.21
N HIS A 80 -3.65 16.49 0.96
CA HIS A 80 -4.33 17.62 0.32
C HIS A 80 -5.63 17.22 -0.40
N ALA A 81 -6.00 15.94 -0.38
CA ALA A 81 -7.16 15.46 -1.12
C ALA A 81 -8.49 15.69 -0.39
N ASP A 82 -9.52 15.97 -1.18
CA ASP A 82 -10.91 16.19 -0.79
C ASP A 82 -11.88 15.15 -1.40
N ASP A 83 -11.32 14.11 -2.04
CA ASP A 83 -12.03 13.05 -2.76
C ASP A 83 -12.15 11.75 -1.96
N TRP A 84 -12.10 11.83 -0.62
CA TRP A 84 -12.20 10.68 0.25
C TRP A 84 -13.63 10.19 0.42
N GLN A 85 -13.78 8.88 0.54
CA GLN A 85 -15.06 8.21 0.77
C GLN A 85 -14.90 6.95 1.62
N VAL A 86 -15.91 6.64 2.43
CA VAL A 86 -16.01 5.33 3.10
C VAL A 86 -16.27 4.27 2.04
N THR A 87 -15.59 3.14 2.14
CA THR A 87 -15.83 1.99 1.27
C THR A 87 -16.46 0.84 2.05
N HIS A 88 -17.37 0.13 1.39
CA HIS A 88 -17.91 -1.12 1.91
C HIS A 88 -16.94 -2.23 1.54
N VAL A 89 -16.19 -2.72 2.53
CA VAL A 89 -15.40 -3.94 2.37
C VAL A 89 -16.37 -5.10 2.53
N SER A 90 -16.76 -5.73 1.41
CA SER A 90 -17.51 -6.97 1.47
C SER A 90 -16.66 -8.01 2.21
N THR A 91 -17.13 -8.47 3.36
CA THR A 91 -16.51 -9.60 4.04
C THR A 91 -16.62 -10.81 3.12
N CYS A 92 -15.49 -11.46 2.82
CA CYS A 92 -15.55 -12.83 2.34
C CYS A 92 -16.12 -13.64 3.51
N ALA A 93 -17.27 -14.29 3.34
CA ALA A 93 -17.91 -15.05 4.39
C ALA A 93 -16.88 -15.99 5.04
N GLN A 94 -16.75 -15.92 6.36
CA GLN A 94 -15.94 -16.88 7.11
C GLN A 94 -16.65 -18.23 7.02
N SER A 95 -16.11 -19.16 6.24
CA SER A 95 -16.25 -20.57 6.62
C SER A 95 -15.45 -20.71 7.92
N GLU A 96 -16.13 -20.96 9.02
CA GLU A 96 -15.51 -21.41 10.27
C GLU A 96 -14.78 -22.74 9.98
N ALA A 97 -13.51 -22.64 9.58
CA ALA A 97 -12.60 -23.77 9.51
C ALA A 97 -11.71 -23.70 10.75
N GLU A 98 -11.81 -24.77 11.55
CA GLU A 98 -11.11 -25.01 12.80
C GLU A 98 -9.66 -24.52 12.81
N VAL A 99 -9.29 -23.91 13.94
CA VAL A 99 -7.92 -23.67 14.35
C VAL A 99 -7.18 -25.00 14.34
N ASN A 100 -6.37 -25.24 13.32
CA ASN A 100 -5.36 -26.28 13.33
C ASN A 100 -3.98 -25.64 13.27
N SER A 101 -3.11 -26.12 14.14
CA SER A 101 -1.75 -25.66 14.45
C SER A 101 -0.93 -25.24 13.23
N PRO A 102 0.01 -24.27 13.38
CA PRO A 102 0.67 -23.64 12.24
C PRO A 102 1.56 -24.64 11.51
N GLU A 103 1.11 -25.05 10.32
CA GLU A 103 1.95 -25.70 9.33
C GLU A 103 3.04 -24.70 8.91
N LYS A 104 4.29 -25.17 8.92
CA LYS A 104 5.51 -24.37 8.75
C LYS A 104 5.41 -23.42 7.55
N VAL A 105 5.49 -22.11 7.81
CA VAL A 105 5.77 -21.12 6.77
C VAL A 105 7.23 -21.35 6.32
N VAL A 106 7.39 -22.07 5.21
CA VAL A 106 8.67 -22.17 4.51
C VAL A 106 8.94 -20.80 3.88
N VAL A 107 9.90 -20.07 4.43
CA VAL A 107 10.39 -18.82 3.82
C VAL A 107 11.13 -19.20 2.55
N ASN A 108 10.41 -19.24 1.42
CA ASN A 108 11.01 -19.41 0.11
C ASN A 108 11.74 -18.12 -0.27
N SER A 109 13.04 -18.20 -0.60
CA SER A 109 13.87 -17.07 -1.05
C SER A 109 13.33 -16.39 -2.32
N SER A 110 12.49 -17.07 -3.09
CA SER A 110 11.78 -16.51 -4.24
C SER A 110 10.78 -15.41 -3.85
N LEU A 111 10.14 -15.52 -2.69
CA LEU A 111 9.15 -14.53 -2.21
C LEU A 111 9.79 -13.17 -1.90
N SER A 112 11.05 -13.13 -1.45
CA SER A 112 11.74 -11.86 -1.20
C SER A 112 12.15 -11.15 -2.49
N GLU A 113 12.52 -11.89 -3.53
CA GLU A 113 12.85 -11.32 -4.83
C GLU A 113 11.60 -10.84 -5.57
N ASP A 114 10.52 -11.61 -5.52
CA ASP A 114 9.22 -11.23 -6.10
C ASP A 114 8.68 -9.97 -5.42
N TYR A 115 8.83 -9.87 -4.11
CA TYR A 115 8.46 -8.68 -3.34
C TYR A 115 9.33 -7.46 -3.74
N ALA A 116 10.65 -7.63 -3.85
CA ALA A 116 11.55 -6.56 -4.28
C ALA A 116 11.23 -6.08 -5.71
N ARG A 117 10.97 -7.01 -6.63
CA ARG A 117 10.52 -6.72 -8.01
C ARG A 117 9.19 -5.96 -8.00
N ALA A 118 8.22 -6.37 -7.19
CA ALA A 118 6.93 -5.71 -7.07
C ALA A 118 7.06 -4.27 -6.51
N GLN A 119 7.94 -4.06 -5.53
CA GLN A 119 8.19 -2.74 -4.95
C GLN A 119 8.92 -1.81 -5.93
N GLU A 120 9.92 -2.31 -6.66
CA GLU A 120 10.60 -1.54 -7.72
C GLU A 120 9.63 -1.17 -8.85
N ARG A 121 8.79 -2.12 -9.27
CA ARG A 121 7.73 -1.90 -10.27
C ARG A 121 6.77 -0.79 -9.83
N GLN A 122 6.33 -0.80 -8.58
CA GLN A 122 5.44 0.22 -8.03
C GLN A 122 6.12 1.60 -8.02
N HIS A 123 7.36 1.68 -7.54
CA HIS A 123 8.11 2.92 -7.52
C HIS A 123 8.29 3.54 -8.92
N LEU A 124 8.59 2.71 -9.93
CA LEU A 124 8.71 3.16 -11.31
C LEU A 124 7.38 3.66 -11.87
N ALA A 125 6.27 2.98 -11.59
CA ALA A 125 4.93 3.39 -12.04
C ALA A 125 4.53 4.75 -11.44
N ASP A 126 4.82 4.98 -10.16
CA ASP A 126 4.54 6.24 -9.49
C ASP A 126 5.40 7.39 -10.06
N LEU A 127 6.69 7.14 -10.31
CA LEU A 127 7.59 8.13 -10.91
C LEU A 127 7.14 8.53 -12.33
N ILE A 128 6.74 7.55 -13.14
CA ILE A 128 6.20 7.80 -14.48
C ILE A 128 4.93 8.65 -14.39
N SER A 129 4.02 8.33 -13.47
CA SER A 129 2.78 9.09 -13.29
C SER A 129 3.04 10.55 -12.91
N GLN A 130 3.98 10.79 -11.98
CA GLN A 130 4.40 12.14 -11.59
C GLN A 130 5.01 12.92 -12.75
N LEU A 131 5.94 12.31 -13.51
CA LEU A 131 6.60 12.97 -14.64
C LEU A 131 5.63 13.26 -15.79
N CYS A 132 4.69 12.37 -16.09
CA CYS A 132 3.59 12.62 -17.03
C CYS A 132 2.67 13.76 -16.57
N GLY A 133 2.49 13.93 -15.25
CA GLY A 133 1.85 15.10 -14.65
C GLY A 133 2.63 16.38 -14.92
N SER A 134 3.93 16.39 -14.63
CA SER A 134 4.81 17.54 -14.82
C SER A 134 4.93 17.95 -16.30
N LEU A 135 5.04 17.00 -17.23
CA LEU A 135 5.17 17.26 -18.66
C LEU A 135 4.00 18.09 -19.22
N ARG A 136 2.78 17.89 -18.69
CA ARG A 136 1.58 18.64 -19.11
C ARG A 136 1.68 20.15 -18.85
N ASN A 137 2.55 20.57 -17.93
CA ASN A 137 2.69 21.96 -17.52
C ASN A 137 3.95 22.64 -18.11
N VAL A 138 4.74 21.93 -18.92
CA VAL A 138 5.99 22.44 -19.48
C VAL A 138 5.75 23.15 -20.81
N THR A 139 6.17 24.41 -20.89
CA THR A 139 6.04 25.25 -22.10
C THR A 139 7.33 25.30 -22.93
N ASN A 140 8.48 24.93 -22.34
CA ASN A 140 9.76 24.87 -23.03
C ASN A 140 9.93 23.55 -23.77
N GLY A 141 10.09 23.60 -25.10
CA GLY A 141 10.21 22.41 -25.95
C GLY A 141 11.43 21.53 -25.67
N ASN A 142 12.56 22.11 -25.22
CA ASN A 142 13.75 21.33 -24.86
C ASN A 142 13.53 20.56 -23.55
N THR A 143 13.00 21.24 -22.53
CA THR A 143 12.66 20.60 -21.24
C THR A 143 11.58 19.53 -21.40
N ALA A 144 10.58 19.77 -22.26
CA ALA A 144 9.56 18.77 -22.57
C ALA A 144 10.15 17.51 -23.22
N LYS A 145 11.11 17.70 -24.13
CA LYS A 145 11.82 16.59 -24.77
C LYS A 145 12.64 15.79 -23.76
N GLU A 146 13.40 16.45 -22.89
CA GLU A 146 14.20 15.79 -21.84
C GLU A 146 13.33 14.96 -20.89
N LEU A 147 12.19 15.53 -20.44
CA LEU A 147 11.23 14.82 -19.60
C LEU A 147 10.63 13.61 -20.31
N ASN A 148 10.30 13.74 -21.60
CA ASN A 148 9.77 12.64 -22.38
C ASN A 148 10.80 11.51 -22.55
N ASP A 149 12.07 11.84 -22.79
CA ASP A 149 13.16 10.87 -22.85
C ASP A 149 13.34 10.11 -21.52
N ILE A 150 13.19 10.81 -20.39
CA ILE A 150 13.22 10.19 -19.05
C ILE A 150 12.03 9.25 -18.86
N ILE A 151 10.81 9.69 -19.21
CA ILE A 151 9.60 8.86 -19.12
C ILE A 151 9.74 7.58 -19.95
N LEU A 152 10.28 7.68 -21.17
CA LEU A 152 10.52 6.52 -22.03
C LEU A 152 11.52 5.54 -21.42
N LYS A 153 12.63 6.04 -20.85
CA LYS A 153 13.63 5.19 -20.17
C LYS A 153 13.02 4.45 -18.97
N LEU A 154 12.22 5.14 -18.15
CA LEU A 154 11.57 4.53 -16.99
C LEU A 154 10.50 3.52 -17.41
N THR A 155 9.76 3.80 -18.48
CA THR A 155 8.78 2.87 -19.05
C THR A 155 9.45 1.60 -19.57
N ALA A 156 10.60 1.74 -20.24
CA ALA A 156 11.40 0.59 -20.67
C ALA A 156 11.90 -0.24 -19.47
N LYS A 157 12.37 0.43 -18.41
CA LYS A 157 12.79 -0.25 -17.17
C LYS A 157 11.62 -0.97 -16.49
N LEU A 158 10.44 -0.36 -16.45
CA LEU A 158 9.22 -0.95 -15.91
C LEU A 158 8.81 -2.22 -16.67
N ASN A 159 8.87 -2.17 -18.01
CA ASN A 159 8.54 -3.31 -18.86
C ASN A 159 9.55 -4.46 -18.74
N ALA A 160 10.79 -4.19 -18.36
CA ALA A 160 11.81 -5.22 -18.12
C ALA A 160 11.65 -5.96 -16.77
N ILE A 161 10.77 -5.48 -15.89
CA ILE A 161 10.44 -6.11 -14.60
C ILE A 161 9.21 -7.05 -14.72
N ILE A 162 8.49 -7.00 -15.85
CA ILE A 162 7.36 -7.88 -16.18
C ILE A 162 7.88 -9.21 -16.75
#